data_AF-A0A966Q3E8-F1
#
_entry.id   AF-A0A966Q3E8-F1
#
_cell.length_a   1.000
_cell.length_b   1.000
_cell.length_c   1.000
_cell.angle_alpha   90.00
_cell.angle_beta   90.00
_cell.angle_gamma   90.00
#
_symmetry.space_group_name_H-M   'P 1'
#
loop_
_entity.id
_entity.type
_entity.pdbx_description
1 polymer ?
#
loop_
_entity_poly.entity_id
_entity_poly.type
_entity_poly.pdbx_seq_one_letter_code
_entity_poly.pdbx_strand_id
1 'polypeptide(L)'
;MDTEYNHIVFKSYRPWLTKDSKSVPSSTQKEIPQWYKDADRFAKNPINGEYYKAPKEVCPFPKEGTVDDYGMIPTWKACPAIMDAFMTGYVFKTPCDLTFTKNSLGNLDVKVENPMYQDFCTVRPPMPQFEHPRGYYQTHFAWMPDWGMKLPEGYSALFMTPMNRFDLPF
;
A
#
# COMPACT_ATOMS: atom_id res chain seq x y z
N MET A 1 -29.64 20.22 2.38
CA MET A 1 -29.61 18.79 2.00
C MET A 1 -28.53 18.17 2.83
N ASP A 2 -28.88 17.36 3.81
CA ASP A 2 -27.90 16.52 4.51
C ASP A 2 -27.48 15.43 3.54
N THR A 3 -26.26 15.54 3.02
CA THR A 3 -25.70 14.51 2.16
C THR A 3 -25.36 13.32 3.04
N GLU A 4 -26.25 12.32 3.07
CA GLU A 4 -25.96 11.05 3.73
C GLU A 4 -24.86 10.34 2.93
N TYR A 5 -23.64 10.37 3.46
CA TYR A 5 -22.50 9.76 2.79
C TYR A 5 -22.57 8.24 2.95
N ASN A 6 -22.46 7.53 1.83
CA ASN A 6 -22.37 6.07 1.81
C ASN A 6 -21.01 5.61 2.38
N HIS A 7 -20.97 5.33 3.68
CA HIS A 7 -19.74 4.94 4.36
C HIS A 7 -19.51 3.43 4.34
N ILE A 8 -18.26 3.01 4.06
CA ILE A 8 -17.79 1.67 4.40
C ILE A 8 -17.79 1.52 5.92
N VAL A 9 -18.27 0.37 6.40
CA VAL A 9 -18.27 0.03 7.83
C VAL A 9 -17.30 -1.12 8.07
N PHE A 10 -16.35 -0.94 8.99
CA PHE A 10 -15.46 -2.01 9.44
C PHE A 10 -16.02 -2.68 10.70
N LYS A 11 -15.98 -4.02 10.72
CA LYS A 11 -16.44 -4.84 11.85
C LYS A 11 -15.34 -5.78 12.28
N SER A 12 -15.13 -5.94 13.59
CA SER A 12 -14.18 -6.95 14.08
C SER A 12 -14.77 -8.35 13.93
N TYR A 13 -13.92 -9.32 13.60
CA TYR A 13 -14.23 -10.74 13.68
C TYR A 13 -13.72 -11.40 14.96
N ARG A 14 -12.93 -10.67 15.75
CA ARG A 14 -12.46 -11.13 17.06
C ARG A 14 -13.12 -10.33 18.19
N PRO A 15 -13.55 -10.98 19.28
CA PRO A 15 -14.27 -10.32 20.37
C PRO A 15 -13.40 -9.37 21.21
N TRP A 16 -12.07 -9.53 21.19
CA TRP A 16 -11.14 -8.67 21.95
C TRP A 16 -10.72 -7.41 21.18
N LEU A 17 -11.08 -7.27 19.92
CA LEU A 17 -10.70 -6.09 19.12
C LEU A 17 -11.63 -4.92 19.39
N THR A 18 -11.01 -3.77 19.58
CA THR A 18 -11.66 -2.48 19.85
C THR A 18 -11.21 -1.42 18.84
N LYS A 19 -11.83 -0.24 18.87
CA LYS A 19 -11.42 0.91 18.03
C LYS A 19 -10.01 1.43 18.32
N ASP A 20 -9.42 1.03 19.45
CA ASP A 20 -8.07 1.39 19.86
C ASP A 20 -7.04 0.31 19.50
N SER A 21 -7.48 -0.81 18.91
CA SER A 21 -6.58 -1.89 18.51
C SER A 21 -5.65 -1.45 17.38
N LYS A 22 -4.38 -1.88 17.43
CA LYS A 22 -3.36 -1.54 16.41
C LYS A 22 -3.80 -1.91 14.98
N SER A 23 -4.54 -3.02 14.82
CA SER A 23 -5.01 -3.53 13.53
C SER A 23 -6.22 -2.81 12.93
N VAL A 24 -6.84 -1.86 13.63
CA VAL A 24 -8.05 -1.15 13.15
C VAL A 24 -7.80 -0.54 11.77
N PRO A 25 -8.61 -0.87 10.75
CA PRO A 25 -8.40 -0.35 9.40
C PRO A 25 -8.33 1.17 9.36
N SER A 26 -7.40 1.70 8.57
CA SER A 26 -7.18 3.14 8.40
C SER A 26 -7.17 3.48 6.91
N SER A 27 -7.45 4.75 6.59
CA SER A 27 -7.30 5.25 5.21
C SER A 27 -5.85 5.10 4.74
N THR A 28 -5.63 4.72 3.49
CA THR A 28 -4.27 4.54 2.93
C THR A 28 -3.43 5.82 3.05
N GLN A 29 -4.05 7.01 2.99
CA GLN A 29 -3.38 8.30 3.21
C GLN A 29 -2.58 8.37 4.53
N LYS A 30 -3.05 7.73 5.60
CA LYS A 30 -2.34 7.71 6.90
C LYS A 30 -1.13 6.78 6.88
N GLU A 31 -1.21 5.73 6.06
CA GLU A 31 -0.24 4.64 5.96
C GLU A 31 0.72 4.81 4.75
N ILE A 32 0.74 5.99 4.11
CA ILE A 32 1.67 6.28 3.01
C ILE A 32 3.11 6.01 3.47
N PRO A 33 3.94 5.34 2.64
CA PRO A 33 5.31 4.98 3.00
C PRO A 33 6.16 6.21 3.32
N GLN A 34 7.02 6.11 4.34
CA GLN A 34 7.86 7.23 4.76
C GLN A 34 8.81 7.69 3.65
N TRP A 35 9.40 6.76 2.89
CA TRP A 35 10.25 7.11 1.75
C TRP A 35 9.53 7.99 0.71
N TYR A 36 8.23 7.77 0.49
CA TYR A 36 7.44 8.58 -0.45
C TYR A 36 7.13 9.96 0.14
N LYS A 37 6.85 10.02 1.45
CA LYS A 37 6.69 11.28 2.19
C LYS A 37 7.97 12.12 2.14
N ASP A 38 9.13 11.48 2.25
CA ASP A 38 10.44 12.13 2.26
C ASP A 38 10.99 12.44 0.85
N ALA A 39 10.52 11.73 -0.18
CA ALA A 39 10.97 11.94 -1.56
C ALA A 39 10.71 13.37 -2.02
N ASP A 40 11.59 13.92 -2.87
CA ASP A 40 11.40 15.26 -3.39
C ASP A 40 10.35 15.29 -4.52
N ARG A 41 9.59 16.39 -4.59
CA ARG A 41 8.66 16.65 -5.67
C ARG A 41 9.39 16.95 -6.98
N PHE A 42 10.60 17.47 -6.92
CA PHE A 42 11.42 17.84 -8.08
C PHE A 42 12.73 17.07 -8.13
N ALA A 43 13.18 16.75 -9.33
CA ALA A 43 14.39 15.96 -9.54
C ALA A 43 15.64 16.77 -9.14
N LYS A 44 16.54 16.13 -8.38
CA LYS A 44 17.82 16.70 -7.94
C LYS A 44 18.98 15.96 -8.57
N ASN A 45 20.06 16.69 -8.83
CA ASN A 45 21.34 16.11 -9.19
C ASN A 45 21.94 15.42 -7.96
N PRO A 46 22.29 14.12 -8.03
CA PRO A 46 22.78 13.38 -6.88
C PRO A 46 24.18 13.80 -6.41
N ILE A 47 24.94 14.54 -7.23
CA ILE A 47 26.33 14.95 -6.91
C ILE A 47 26.34 16.27 -6.13
N ASN A 48 25.57 17.27 -6.58
CA ASN A 48 25.61 18.62 -5.99
C ASN A 48 24.30 19.03 -5.27
N GLY A 49 23.24 18.22 -5.38
CA GLY A 49 21.95 18.46 -4.73
C GLY A 49 21.06 19.51 -5.41
N GLU A 50 21.50 20.11 -6.50
CA GLU A 50 20.75 21.15 -7.22
C GLU A 50 19.56 20.56 -7.99
N TYR A 51 18.49 21.33 -8.11
CA TYR A 51 17.32 20.94 -8.90
C TYR A 51 17.58 21.04 -10.39
N TYR A 52 17.13 20.04 -11.15
CA TYR A 52 17.14 20.13 -12.61
C TYR A 52 16.05 21.10 -13.09
N LYS A 53 16.45 22.04 -13.96
CA LYS A 53 15.51 22.91 -14.67
C LYS A 53 14.77 22.12 -15.74
N ALA A 54 13.46 22.32 -15.84
CA ALA A 54 12.67 21.68 -16.87
C ALA A 54 12.94 22.36 -18.22
N PRO A 55 13.21 21.58 -19.29
CA PRO A 55 13.18 22.12 -20.63
C PRO A 55 11.74 22.19 -21.16
N LYS A 56 11.52 22.95 -22.23
CA LYS A 56 10.19 23.17 -22.84
C LYS A 56 9.52 21.86 -23.27
N GLU A 57 10.30 20.86 -23.65
CA GLU A 57 9.81 19.56 -24.09
C GLU A 57 9.19 18.75 -22.94
N VAL A 58 9.61 19.01 -21.70
CA VAL A 58 9.11 18.32 -20.48
C VAL A 58 7.98 19.12 -19.83
N CYS A 59 8.15 20.44 -19.69
CA CYS A 59 7.12 21.34 -19.20
C CYS A 59 6.88 22.42 -20.26
N PRO A 60 5.84 22.29 -21.11
CA PRO A 60 5.65 23.21 -22.23
C PRO A 60 5.09 24.58 -21.81
N PHE A 61 4.68 24.71 -20.55
CA PHE A 61 4.09 25.93 -20.00
C PHE A 61 5.13 26.65 -19.13
N PRO A 62 5.61 27.83 -19.54
CA PRO A 62 6.48 28.63 -18.69
C PRO A 62 5.70 29.12 -17.46
N LYS A 63 6.43 29.46 -16.41
CA LYS A 63 5.89 30.09 -15.22
C LYS A 63 5.20 31.41 -15.60
N GLU A 64 4.12 31.72 -14.91
CA GLU A 64 3.39 32.97 -15.14
C GLU A 64 4.31 34.18 -15.01
N GLY A 65 4.34 35.04 -16.03
CA GLY A 65 5.21 36.22 -16.10
C GLY A 65 6.62 35.97 -16.64
N THR A 66 6.96 34.76 -17.10
CA THR A 66 8.27 34.47 -17.74
C THR A 66 8.09 33.95 -19.18
N VAL A 67 9.16 33.98 -19.97
CA VAL A 67 9.18 33.49 -21.36
C VAL A 67 9.99 32.19 -21.54
N ASP A 68 10.93 31.93 -20.63
CA ASP A 68 11.93 30.87 -20.73
C ASP A 68 12.19 30.12 -19.41
N ASP A 69 11.43 30.41 -18.35
CA ASP A 69 11.46 29.65 -17.10
C ASP A 69 10.29 28.66 -17.04
N TYR A 70 10.57 27.40 -17.37
CA TYR A 70 9.61 26.30 -17.35
C TYR A 70 9.58 25.55 -16.00
N GLY A 71 10.22 26.12 -14.96
CA GLY A 71 10.29 25.53 -13.63
C GLY A 71 11.30 24.39 -13.52
N MET A 72 11.01 23.47 -12.60
CA MET A 72 11.88 22.32 -12.27
C MET A 72 11.27 21.02 -12.79
N ILE A 73 12.12 20.04 -13.13
CA ILE A 73 11.65 18.73 -13.59
C ILE A 73 10.88 18.04 -12.45
N PRO A 74 9.58 17.73 -12.63
CA PRO A 74 8.80 17.01 -11.62
C PRO A 74 9.25 15.54 -11.53
N THR A 75 9.21 14.97 -10.33
CA THR A 75 9.34 13.52 -10.13
C THR A 75 7.97 12.84 -10.20
N TRP A 76 7.96 11.51 -10.20
CA TRP A 76 6.75 10.69 -9.99
C TRP A 76 5.90 11.10 -8.77
N LYS A 77 6.49 11.70 -7.73
CA LYS A 77 5.74 12.23 -6.58
C LYS A 77 4.82 13.39 -6.95
N ALA A 78 5.19 14.17 -7.97
CA ALA A 78 4.37 15.29 -8.45
C ALA A 78 3.22 14.84 -9.35
N CYS A 79 3.17 13.57 -9.77
CA CYS A 79 2.12 13.03 -10.62
C CYS A 79 0.82 12.85 -9.82
N PRO A 80 -0.29 13.55 -10.15
CA PRO A 80 -1.55 13.42 -9.43
C PRO A 80 -2.07 11.98 -9.42
N ALA A 81 -1.94 11.25 -10.53
CA ALA A 81 -2.40 9.85 -10.61
C ALA A 81 -1.66 8.91 -9.66
N ILE A 82 -0.35 9.11 -9.44
CA ILE A 82 0.42 8.31 -8.48
C ILE A 82 0.00 8.66 -7.05
N MET A 83 -0.19 9.93 -6.77
CA MET A 83 -0.66 10.40 -5.46
C MET A 83 -2.05 9.83 -5.14
N ASP A 84 -2.99 9.92 -6.09
CA ASP A 84 -4.33 9.37 -5.95
C ASP A 84 -4.29 7.86 -5.70
N ALA A 85 -3.49 7.12 -6.48
CA ALA A 85 -3.32 5.68 -6.31
C ALA A 85 -2.82 5.32 -4.91
N PHE A 86 -1.86 6.07 -4.37
CA PHE A 86 -1.29 5.82 -3.02
C PHE A 86 -2.22 6.23 -1.89
N MET A 87 -3.14 7.16 -2.14
CA MET A 87 -4.05 7.68 -1.12
C MET A 87 -5.41 6.96 -1.12
N THR A 88 -5.71 6.20 -2.18
CA THR A 88 -7.01 5.56 -2.37
C THR A 88 -7.21 4.38 -1.43
N GLY A 89 -8.43 4.30 -0.87
CA GLY A 89 -8.93 3.14 -0.14
C GLY A 89 -8.52 3.09 1.33
N TYR A 90 -8.50 1.86 1.85
CA TYR A 90 -8.23 1.56 3.26
C TYR A 90 -7.26 0.39 3.35
N VAL A 91 -6.47 0.38 4.42
CA VAL A 91 -5.48 -0.66 4.69
C VAL A 91 -5.95 -1.53 5.84
N PHE A 92 -6.01 -2.84 5.62
CA PHE A 92 -6.06 -3.83 6.70
C PHE A 92 -4.66 -4.01 7.25
N LYS A 93 -4.50 -3.75 8.55
CA LYS A 93 -3.20 -3.83 9.23
C LYS A 93 -3.05 -5.18 9.92
N THR A 94 -1.81 -5.63 10.07
CA THR A 94 -1.51 -6.81 10.89
C THR A 94 -1.69 -6.47 12.38
N PRO A 95 -2.23 -7.40 13.19
CA PRO A 95 -2.44 -7.17 14.63
C PRO A 95 -1.15 -7.25 15.44
N CYS A 96 -0.14 -7.95 14.92
CA CYS A 96 1.18 -8.06 15.49
C CYS A 96 2.22 -8.16 14.37
N ASP A 97 3.48 -8.29 14.78
CA ASP A 97 4.56 -8.53 13.84
C ASP A 97 4.50 -9.98 13.33
N LEU A 98 4.97 -10.17 12.09
CA LEU A 98 5.02 -11.45 11.39
C LEU A 98 6.45 -11.68 10.94
N THR A 99 6.99 -12.87 11.22
CA THR A 99 8.33 -13.27 10.78
C THR A 99 8.19 -14.32 9.69
N PHE A 100 8.63 -13.99 8.48
CA PHE A 100 8.65 -14.92 7.34
C PHE A 100 10.03 -15.55 7.23
N THR A 101 10.08 -16.87 7.09
CA THR A 101 11.34 -17.60 6.98
C THR A 101 11.32 -18.58 5.82
N LYS A 102 12.51 -18.90 5.32
CA LYS A 102 12.73 -19.96 4.35
C LYS A 102 13.69 -20.96 4.97
N ASN A 103 13.25 -22.21 5.11
CA ASN A 103 14.09 -23.25 5.69
C ASN A 103 15.16 -23.73 4.70
N SER A 104 16.06 -24.60 5.16
CA SER A 104 17.15 -25.17 4.35
C SER A 104 16.68 -25.98 3.13
N LEU A 105 15.45 -26.47 3.14
CA LEU A 105 14.81 -27.19 2.03
C LEU A 105 14.09 -26.24 1.05
N GLY A 106 14.08 -24.94 1.35
CA GLY A 106 13.45 -23.92 0.54
C GLY A 106 11.95 -23.72 0.80
N ASN A 107 11.37 -24.39 1.80
CA ASN A 107 9.98 -24.19 2.19
C ASN A 107 9.82 -22.89 2.96
N LEU A 108 8.73 -22.18 2.66
CA LEU A 108 8.34 -20.95 3.32
C LEU A 108 7.55 -21.25 4.59
N ASP A 109 7.78 -20.45 5.63
CA ASP A 109 7.04 -20.49 6.88
C ASP A 109 6.76 -19.06 7.39
N VAL A 110 5.73 -18.93 8.22
CA VAL A 110 5.34 -17.67 8.87
C VAL A 110 5.12 -17.90 10.36
N LYS A 111 5.80 -17.11 11.17
CA LYS A 111 5.58 -17.02 12.61
C LYS A 111 4.74 -15.78 12.91
N VAL A 112 3.56 -15.98 13.48
CA VAL A 112 2.76 -14.92 14.07
C VAL A 112 3.23 -14.72 15.51
N GLU A 113 3.79 -13.55 15.84
CA GLU A 113 4.48 -13.37 17.12
C GLU A 113 3.55 -13.39 18.34
N ASN A 114 2.28 -13.03 18.16
CA ASN A 114 1.30 -13.01 19.25
C ASN A 114 0.38 -14.26 19.20
N PRO A 115 0.35 -15.09 20.27
CA PRO A 115 -0.51 -16.28 20.36
C PRO A 115 -2.01 -16.02 20.17
N MET A 116 -2.49 -14.80 20.45
CA MET A 116 -3.90 -14.44 20.29
C MET A 116 -4.34 -14.37 18.82
N TYR A 117 -3.39 -14.27 17.88
CA TYR A 117 -3.65 -14.07 16.45
C TYR A 117 -3.03 -15.17 15.58
N GLN A 118 -2.73 -16.36 16.12
CA GLN A 118 -2.01 -17.42 15.40
C GLN A 118 -2.64 -17.82 14.06
N ASP A 119 -3.95 -17.66 13.92
CA ASP A 119 -4.69 -17.98 12.71
C ASP A 119 -4.77 -16.82 11.71
N PHE A 120 -4.15 -15.66 11.99
CA PHE A 120 -4.17 -14.47 11.12
C PHE A 120 -3.48 -14.72 9.77
N CYS A 121 -2.39 -15.49 9.76
CA CYS A 121 -1.64 -15.83 8.56
C CYS A 121 -1.11 -17.25 8.66
N THR A 122 -1.34 -18.05 7.62
CA THR A 122 -0.90 -19.45 7.57
C THR A 122 -0.29 -19.79 6.22
N VAL A 123 0.62 -20.75 6.18
CA VAL A 123 1.20 -21.27 4.94
C VAL A 123 0.12 -22.06 4.18
N ARG A 124 -0.04 -21.76 2.89
CA ARG A 124 -0.92 -22.47 1.97
C ARG A 124 -0.09 -23.20 0.91
N PRO A 125 -0.12 -24.54 0.86
CA PRO A 125 0.59 -25.29 -0.16
C PRO A 125 0.01 -25.02 -1.56
N PRO A 126 0.79 -25.31 -2.62
CA PRO A 126 0.32 -25.15 -4.01
C PRO A 126 -0.98 -25.92 -4.25
N MET A 127 -1.96 -25.27 -4.87
CA MET A 127 -3.22 -25.92 -5.27
C MET A 127 -3.15 -26.26 -6.76
N PRO A 128 -3.28 -27.54 -7.16
CA PRO A 128 -3.06 -27.96 -8.56
C PRO A 128 -3.95 -27.26 -9.59
N GLN A 129 -5.12 -26.75 -9.19
CA GLN A 129 -6.08 -26.11 -10.09
C GLN A 129 -5.79 -24.62 -10.34
N PHE A 130 -4.80 -24.03 -9.68
CA PHE A 130 -4.50 -22.61 -9.74
C PHE A 130 -3.11 -22.38 -10.30
N GLU A 131 -3.02 -21.55 -11.35
CA GLU A 131 -1.73 -21.13 -11.90
C GLU A 131 -1.05 -20.12 -10.98
N HIS A 132 0.27 -20.26 -10.88
CA HIS A 132 1.10 -19.40 -10.04
C HIS A 132 1.79 -18.37 -10.92
N PRO A 133 1.86 -17.08 -10.52
CA PRO A 133 2.56 -16.07 -11.29
C PRO A 133 4.02 -16.43 -11.54
N ARG A 134 4.51 -16.19 -12.77
CA ARG A 134 5.91 -16.47 -13.13
C ARG A 134 6.86 -15.63 -12.27
N GLY A 135 7.89 -16.27 -11.71
CA GLY A 135 8.89 -15.62 -10.86
C GLY A 135 8.55 -15.61 -9.37
N TYR A 136 7.42 -16.20 -8.95
CA TYR A 136 6.99 -16.29 -7.55
C TYR A 136 7.05 -17.73 -7.03
N TYR A 137 7.01 -17.88 -5.70
CA TYR A 137 6.92 -19.19 -5.06
C TYR A 137 5.57 -19.85 -5.32
N GLN A 138 5.55 -21.18 -5.38
CA GLN A 138 4.30 -21.92 -5.51
C GLN A 138 3.53 -22.01 -4.17
N THR A 139 4.27 -22.03 -3.07
CA THR A 139 3.69 -21.92 -1.73
C THR A 139 3.32 -20.47 -1.47
N HIS A 140 2.10 -20.24 -1.00
CA HIS A 140 1.58 -18.91 -0.70
C HIS A 140 1.20 -18.78 0.77
N PHE A 141 0.73 -17.60 1.16
CA PHE A 141 0.14 -17.36 2.47
C PHE A 141 -1.37 -17.15 2.36
N ALA A 142 -2.11 -17.75 3.29
CA ALA A 142 -3.51 -17.47 3.51
C ALA A 142 -3.65 -16.44 4.63
N TRP A 143 -4.36 -15.35 4.35
CA TRP A 143 -4.60 -14.27 5.29
C TRP A 143 -6.03 -14.34 5.80
N MET A 144 -6.20 -14.25 7.11
CA MET A 144 -7.50 -14.22 7.80
C MET A 144 -7.60 -12.88 8.55
N PRO A 145 -7.98 -11.79 7.86
CA PRO A 145 -8.04 -10.48 8.47
C PRO A 145 -8.95 -10.46 9.69
N ASP A 146 -8.48 -9.79 10.73
CA ASP A 146 -9.19 -9.57 11.99
C ASP A 146 -10.43 -8.68 11.88
N TRP A 147 -10.51 -7.94 10.77
CA TRP A 147 -11.57 -7.00 10.47
C TRP A 147 -12.22 -7.38 9.14
N GLY A 148 -13.54 -7.33 9.11
CA GLY A 148 -14.34 -7.34 7.90
C GLY A 148 -14.74 -5.94 7.47
N MET A 149 -15.21 -5.82 6.23
CA MET A 149 -15.86 -4.62 5.72
C MET A 149 -17.30 -4.94 5.28
N LYS A 150 -18.19 -3.98 5.49
CA LYS A 150 -19.51 -3.94 4.85
C LYS A 150 -19.54 -2.75 3.91
N LEU A 151 -19.81 -3.01 2.65
CA LEU A 151 -20.01 -1.99 1.63
C LEU A 151 -21.50 -1.60 1.56
N PRO A 152 -21.82 -0.39 1.09
CA PRO A 152 -23.17 -0.03 0.69
C PRO A 152 -23.69 -0.93 -0.44
N GLU A 153 -25.01 -1.01 -0.58
CA GLU A 153 -25.63 -1.78 -1.66
C GLU A 153 -25.19 -1.27 -3.05
N GLY A 154 -24.88 -2.20 -3.96
CA GLY A 154 -24.41 -1.88 -5.31
C GLY A 154 -22.92 -1.59 -5.43
N TYR A 155 -22.15 -1.64 -4.33
CA TYR A 155 -20.69 -1.42 -4.35
C TYR A 155 -19.92 -2.74 -4.26
N SER A 156 -18.76 -2.77 -4.92
CA SER A 156 -17.77 -3.84 -4.84
C SER A 156 -16.44 -3.29 -4.32
N ALA A 157 -15.64 -4.14 -3.68
CA ALA A 157 -14.29 -3.80 -3.24
C ALA A 157 -13.25 -4.57 -4.05
N LEU A 158 -12.14 -3.89 -4.36
CA LEU A 158 -10.92 -4.51 -4.86
C LEU A 158 -9.96 -4.69 -3.69
N PHE A 159 -9.52 -5.93 -3.46
CA PHE A 159 -8.45 -6.24 -2.52
C PHE A 159 -7.16 -6.39 -3.28
N MET A 160 -6.15 -5.65 -2.85
CA MET A 160 -4.82 -5.72 -3.43
C MET A 160 -3.77 -5.43 -2.36
N THR A 161 -2.55 -5.82 -2.65
CA THR A 161 -1.39 -5.44 -1.84
C THR A 161 -1.19 -3.92 -1.95
N PRO A 162 -0.67 -3.25 -0.90
CA PRO A 162 -0.33 -1.84 -0.98
C PRO A 162 0.60 -1.56 -2.18
N MET A 163 0.22 -0.59 -3.00
CA MET A 163 1.00 -0.22 -4.18
C MET A 163 2.39 0.30 -3.79
N ASN A 164 3.42 -0.09 -4.54
CA ASN A 164 4.82 0.32 -4.33
C ASN A 164 5.38 0.01 -2.92
N ARG A 165 4.93 -1.10 -2.32
CA ARG A 165 5.51 -1.73 -1.12
C ARG A 165 6.25 -3.01 -1.46
N PHE A 166 7.44 -2.87 -2.03
CA PHE A 166 8.32 -3.99 -2.41
C PHE A 166 9.04 -4.63 -1.21
N ASP A 167 8.98 -3.97 -0.05
CA ASP A 167 9.54 -4.44 1.21
C ASP A 167 8.68 -5.50 1.92
N LEU A 168 7.46 -5.69 1.45
CA LEU A 168 6.50 -6.61 2.07
C LEU A 168 6.46 -7.95 1.31
N PRO A 169 6.33 -9.09 2.02
CA PRO A 169 6.43 -10.42 1.44
C PRO A 169 5.09 -10.88 0.86
N PHE A 170 4.63 -10.19 -0.18
CA PHE A 170 3.42 -10.52 -0.92
C PHE A 170 3.67 -11.46 -2.09
#